data_AF-A0A1X7AFT9-F1
#
_entry.id   AF-A0A1X7AFT9-F1
#
_cell.length_a   1.000
_cell.length_b   1.000
_cell.length_c   1.000
_cell.angle_alpha   90.00
_cell.angle_beta   90.00
_cell.angle_gamma   90.00
#
_symmetry.space_group_name_H-M   'P 1'
#
loop_
_entity.id
_entity.type
_entity.pdbx_description
1 polymer ?
#
loop_
_entity_poly.entity_id
_entity_poly.type
_entity_poly.pdbx_seq_one_letter_code
_entity_poly.pdbx_strand_id
1 'polypeptide(L)'
;MEQSPLLDDYILNQSVDNPKVCFLGTASGDNEAYIARFYRRFSQAGCQPTHQELFRRDGRDLETFLLSQNIIYVGGGNTANMLAIWQLHRVDKILRKAYEAGVVLCGLSAGSICWFEAGVTDSFGGDLAAYPCLGLLKGSHCPHYDGESERRPAYHRLIQNGAMVGGVAADDGAALHYINGELHQIVASRGGAGAYRVGVSGQEVIEVPLEVERLN
;
A
#
# COMPACT_ATOMS: atom_id res chain seq x y z
N MET A 1 -2.35 7.17 -7.37
CA MET A 1 -2.47 6.49 -8.65
C MET A 1 -1.12 6.57 -9.28
N GLU A 2 -0.69 5.44 -9.80
CA GLU A 2 0.56 5.33 -10.51
C GLU A 2 0.60 6.28 -11.71
N GLN A 3 1.81 6.64 -12.13
CA GLN A 3 1.96 7.48 -13.32
C GLN A 3 1.60 6.67 -14.59
N SER A 4 1.95 5.39 -14.58
CA SER A 4 1.58 4.43 -15.61
C SER A 4 0.26 3.74 -15.26
N PRO A 5 -0.66 3.55 -16.21
CA PRO A 5 -1.93 2.88 -15.94
C PRO A 5 -1.77 1.38 -15.64
N LEU A 6 -0.62 0.77 -15.98
CA LEU A 6 -0.42 -0.68 -15.98
C LEU A 6 -0.68 -1.35 -14.61
N LEU A 7 -0.20 -0.76 -13.51
CA LEU A 7 -0.45 -1.31 -12.18
C LEU A 7 -1.92 -1.12 -11.75
N ASP A 8 -2.52 0.01 -12.10
CA ASP A 8 -3.94 0.25 -11.83
C ASP A 8 -4.82 -0.73 -12.63
N ASP A 9 -4.48 -1.04 -13.89
CA ASP A 9 -5.17 -2.03 -14.72
C ASP A 9 -4.96 -3.45 -14.18
N TYR A 10 -3.74 -3.77 -13.73
CA TYR A 10 -3.46 -5.05 -13.07
C TYR A 10 -4.37 -5.28 -11.87
N ILE A 11 -4.55 -4.25 -11.02
CA ILE A 11 -5.44 -4.30 -9.85
C ILE A 11 -6.89 -4.56 -10.27
N LEU A 12 -7.39 -3.87 -11.31
CA LEU A 12 -8.75 -4.07 -11.81
C LEU A 12 -8.99 -5.50 -12.29
N ASN A 13 -7.99 -6.10 -12.94
CA ASN A 13 -8.04 -7.48 -13.41
C ASN A 13 -8.00 -8.54 -12.29
N GLN A 14 -7.76 -8.15 -11.03
CA GLN A 14 -7.85 -9.06 -9.88
C GLN A 14 -9.26 -9.14 -9.28
N SER A 15 -10.26 -8.55 -9.95
CA SER A 15 -11.63 -8.46 -9.47
C SER A 15 -12.65 -8.87 -10.52
N VAL A 16 -13.93 -8.71 -10.20
CA VAL A 16 -15.02 -8.93 -11.15
C VAL A 16 -15.02 -7.88 -12.26
N ASP A 17 -15.71 -8.19 -13.37
CA ASP A 17 -15.94 -7.21 -14.44
C ASP A 17 -16.69 -5.97 -13.91
N ASN A 18 -16.27 -4.79 -14.36
CA ASN A 18 -16.79 -3.50 -13.93
C ASN A 18 -16.89 -3.32 -12.39
N PRO A 19 -15.76 -3.47 -11.67
CA PRO A 19 -15.75 -3.54 -10.21
C PRO A 19 -16.06 -2.19 -9.57
N LYS A 20 -16.63 -2.20 -8.36
CA LYS A 20 -16.72 -1.03 -7.49
C LYS A 20 -15.38 -0.78 -6.81
N VAL A 21 -14.80 0.39 -7.04
CA VAL A 21 -13.48 0.77 -6.52
C VAL A 21 -13.63 1.96 -5.60
N CYS A 22 -13.28 1.81 -4.33
CA CYS A 22 -13.30 2.91 -3.37
C CYS A 22 -11.87 3.40 -3.08
N PHE A 23 -11.65 4.70 -3.26
CA PHE A 23 -10.41 5.35 -2.86
C PHE A 23 -10.45 5.84 -1.41
N LEU A 24 -9.41 5.52 -0.64
CA LEU A 24 -9.13 6.08 0.68
C LEU A 24 -7.94 7.05 0.58
N GLY A 25 -8.25 8.35 0.66
CA GLY A 25 -7.27 9.44 0.56
C GLY A 25 -6.65 9.87 1.90
N THR A 26 -6.92 9.14 2.99
CA THR A 26 -6.67 9.59 4.36
C THR A 26 -5.21 9.94 4.64
N ALA A 27 -4.24 9.19 4.07
CA ALA A 27 -2.81 9.51 4.21
C ALA A 27 -2.44 10.91 3.71
N SER A 28 -3.17 11.42 2.73
CA SER A 28 -2.99 12.77 2.18
C SER A 28 -3.86 13.84 2.85
N GLY A 29 -4.58 13.50 3.92
CA GLY A 29 -5.55 14.40 4.53
C GLY A 29 -6.82 14.57 3.69
N ASP A 30 -7.22 13.54 2.95
CA ASP A 30 -8.30 13.59 1.96
C ASP A 30 -8.12 14.75 0.97
N ASN A 31 -6.91 14.85 0.40
CA ASN A 31 -6.58 15.91 -0.54
C ASN A 31 -7.47 15.84 -1.80
N GLU A 32 -8.20 16.93 -2.07
CA GLU A 32 -9.18 17.00 -3.17
C GLU A 32 -8.53 16.78 -4.54
N ALA A 33 -7.31 17.29 -4.76
CA ALA A 33 -6.59 17.09 -6.03
C ALA A 33 -6.17 15.62 -6.22
N TYR A 34 -5.86 14.91 -5.14
CA TYR A 34 -5.61 13.47 -5.19
C TYR A 34 -6.91 12.72 -5.53
N ILE A 35 -8.01 13.02 -4.84
CA ILE A 35 -9.32 12.44 -5.15
C ILE A 35 -9.70 12.70 -6.63
N ALA A 36 -9.50 13.91 -7.14
CA ALA A 36 -9.73 14.23 -8.54
C ALA A 36 -8.83 13.41 -9.50
N ARG A 37 -7.56 13.19 -9.13
CA ARG A 37 -6.64 12.32 -9.91
C ARG A 37 -7.11 10.86 -9.92
N PHE A 38 -7.64 10.35 -8.82
CA PHE A 38 -8.27 9.03 -8.76
C PHE A 38 -9.41 8.93 -9.77
N TYR A 39 -10.38 9.85 -9.74
CA TYR A 39 -11.49 9.85 -10.68
C TYR A 39 -11.07 10.00 -12.13
N ARG A 40 -10.08 10.87 -12.42
CA ARG A 40 -9.54 11.01 -13.77
C ARG A 40 -9.05 9.68 -14.34
N ARG A 41 -8.42 8.85 -13.50
CA ARG A 41 -7.90 7.54 -13.88
C ARG A 41 -8.98 6.47 -13.98
N PHE A 42 -9.81 6.33 -12.96
CA PHE A 42 -10.70 5.17 -12.81
C PHE A 42 -12.05 5.34 -13.51
N SER A 43 -12.52 6.57 -13.76
CA SER A 43 -13.77 6.80 -14.52
C SER A 43 -13.69 6.36 -15.99
N GLN A 44 -12.48 6.14 -16.51
CA GLN A 44 -12.24 5.68 -17.89
C GLN A 44 -11.79 4.21 -17.94
N ALA A 45 -11.69 3.54 -16.79
CA ALA A 45 -11.07 2.22 -16.65
C ALA A 45 -12.06 1.05 -16.63
N GLY A 46 -13.31 1.29 -17.05
CA GLY A 46 -14.37 0.28 -17.00
C GLY A 46 -14.65 -0.21 -15.57
N CYS A 47 -14.78 0.71 -14.62
CA CYS A 47 -15.10 0.41 -13.23
C CYS A 47 -16.06 1.47 -12.64
N GLN A 48 -16.52 1.27 -11.41
CA GLN A 48 -17.39 2.21 -10.68
C GLN A 48 -16.59 2.90 -9.56
N PRO A 49 -15.95 4.05 -9.83
CA PRO A 49 -15.12 4.74 -8.84
C PRO A 49 -15.97 5.46 -7.78
N THR A 50 -15.58 5.28 -6.52
CA THR A 50 -16.08 6.02 -5.36
C THR A 50 -14.90 6.42 -4.48
N HIS A 51 -15.12 7.29 -3.50
CA HIS A 51 -14.13 7.59 -2.47
C HIS A 51 -14.82 7.70 -1.12
N GLN A 52 -14.05 7.53 -0.06
CA GLN A 52 -14.49 7.77 1.31
C GLN A 52 -13.52 8.74 1.99
N GLU A 53 -14.06 9.86 2.42
CA GLU A 53 -13.35 10.85 3.25
C GLU A 53 -13.59 10.56 4.75
N LEU A 54 -12.58 10.79 5.56
CA LEU A 54 -12.65 10.74 7.02
C LEU A 54 -12.52 12.14 7.64
N PHE A 55 -11.90 13.09 6.96
CA PHE A 55 -11.80 14.48 7.40
C PHE A 55 -13.09 15.28 7.13
N ARG A 56 -13.87 14.87 6.12
CA ARG A 56 -15.19 15.45 5.77
C ARG A 56 -16.25 14.35 5.67
N ARG A 57 -16.70 13.86 6.84
CA ARG A 57 -17.68 12.76 6.92
C ARG A 57 -19.05 13.20 6.40
N ASP A 58 -19.65 12.40 5.54
CA ASP A 58 -21.02 12.57 5.03
C ASP A 58 -22.09 11.86 5.89
N GLY A 59 -21.66 11.22 6.98
CA GLY A 59 -22.53 10.50 7.92
C GLY A 59 -22.88 9.07 7.52
N ARG A 60 -22.40 8.56 6.37
CA ARG A 60 -22.69 7.17 5.94
C ARG A 60 -22.09 6.13 6.88
N ASP A 61 -22.72 4.97 6.96
CA ASP A 61 -22.14 3.82 7.66
C ASP A 61 -20.88 3.32 6.94
N LEU A 62 -19.72 3.44 7.59
CA LEU A 62 -18.43 3.11 6.99
C LEU A 62 -18.31 1.62 6.69
N GLU A 63 -18.77 0.77 7.62
CA GLU A 63 -18.63 -0.68 7.49
C GLU A 63 -19.43 -1.18 6.29
N THR A 64 -20.73 -0.87 6.24
CA THR A 64 -21.61 -1.23 5.13
C THR A 64 -21.07 -0.69 3.80
N PHE A 65 -20.61 0.57 3.78
CA PHE A 65 -20.10 1.16 2.55
C PHE A 65 -18.82 0.48 2.05
N LEU A 66 -17.83 0.27 2.92
CA LEU A 66 -16.55 -0.32 2.54
C LEU A 66 -16.67 -1.82 2.20
N LEU A 67 -17.50 -2.59 2.91
CA LEU A 67 -17.75 -4.00 2.57
C LEU A 67 -18.54 -4.16 1.27
N SER A 68 -19.21 -3.12 0.78
CA SER A 68 -19.93 -3.17 -0.50
C SER A 68 -19.05 -2.97 -1.73
N GLN A 69 -17.75 -2.69 -1.54
CA GLN A 69 -16.77 -2.46 -2.60
C GLN A 69 -16.17 -3.78 -3.07
N ASN A 70 -15.65 -3.80 -4.30
CA ASN A 70 -14.87 -4.93 -4.80
C ASN A 70 -13.37 -4.70 -4.59
N ILE A 71 -12.93 -3.44 -4.68
CA ILE A 71 -11.54 -3.02 -4.50
C ILE A 71 -11.52 -1.79 -3.58
N ILE A 72 -10.61 -1.78 -2.60
CA ILE A 72 -10.28 -0.60 -1.81
C ILE A 72 -8.84 -0.18 -2.13
N TYR A 73 -8.69 1.03 -2.67
CA TYR A 73 -7.42 1.60 -3.09
C TYR A 73 -6.97 2.68 -2.09
N VAL A 74 -5.81 2.49 -1.46
CA VAL A 74 -5.26 3.42 -0.47
C VAL A 74 -4.17 4.29 -1.07
N GLY A 75 -4.34 5.60 -0.96
CA GLY A 75 -3.37 6.58 -1.44
C GLY A 75 -2.13 6.70 -0.56
N GLY A 76 -1.05 7.24 -1.15
CA GLY A 76 0.15 7.65 -0.43
C GLY A 76 -0.03 8.93 0.40
N GLY A 77 0.94 9.20 1.27
CA GLY A 77 0.97 10.36 2.16
C GLY A 77 1.61 10.01 3.50
N ASN A 78 1.06 10.51 4.60
CA ASN A 78 1.57 10.25 5.95
C ASN A 78 0.96 8.97 6.54
N THR A 79 1.77 7.92 6.67
CA THR A 79 1.36 6.60 7.20
C THR A 79 0.88 6.68 8.64
N ALA A 80 1.60 7.39 9.52
CA ALA A 80 1.27 7.44 10.94
C ALA A 80 -0.07 8.14 11.19
N ASN A 81 -0.30 9.28 10.54
CA ASN A 81 -1.55 10.02 10.62
C ASN A 81 -2.72 9.21 10.06
N MET A 82 -2.53 8.55 8.91
CA MET A 82 -3.55 7.67 8.32
C MET A 82 -3.99 6.61 9.32
N LEU A 83 -3.04 5.88 9.90
CA LEU A 83 -3.33 4.78 10.83
C LEU A 83 -3.98 5.28 12.13
N ALA A 84 -3.55 6.43 12.66
CA ALA A 84 -4.18 7.04 13.84
C ALA A 84 -5.65 7.41 13.59
N ILE A 85 -5.95 7.99 12.42
CA ILE A 85 -7.31 8.34 12.02
C ILE A 85 -8.13 7.08 11.79
N TRP A 86 -7.57 6.07 11.13
CA TRP A 86 -8.26 4.81 10.91
C TRP A 86 -8.62 4.12 12.22
N GLN A 87 -7.73 4.10 13.20
CA GLN A 87 -8.01 3.57 14.52
C GLN A 87 -9.17 4.32 15.20
N LEU A 88 -9.17 5.66 15.13
CA LEU A 88 -10.25 6.51 15.67
C LEU A 88 -11.60 6.18 15.03
N HIS A 89 -11.63 5.99 13.71
CA HIS A 89 -12.85 5.71 12.93
C HIS A 89 -13.14 4.22 12.76
N ARG A 90 -12.35 3.33 13.38
CA ARG A 90 -12.41 1.86 13.26
C ARG A 90 -12.23 1.31 11.84
N VAL A 91 -11.64 2.10 10.95
CA VAL A 91 -11.38 1.69 9.56
C VAL A 91 -10.37 0.56 9.51
N ASP A 92 -9.41 0.50 10.43
CA ASP A 92 -8.49 -0.62 10.63
C ASP A 92 -9.23 -1.97 10.75
N LYS A 93 -10.28 -2.02 11.56
CA LYS A 93 -11.10 -3.22 11.78
C LYS A 93 -11.99 -3.52 10.58
N ILE A 94 -12.56 -2.48 9.96
CA ILE A 94 -13.41 -2.63 8.78
C ILE A 94 -12.62 -3.17 7.59
N LEU A 95 -11.38 -2.69 7.38
CA LEU A 95 -10.51 -3.17 6.31
C LEU A 95 -10.13 -4.65 6.51
N ARG A 96 -9.90 -5.09 7.75
CA ARG A 96 -9.70 -6.52 8.04
C ARG A 96 -10.92 -7.35 7.68
N LYS A 97 -12.13 -6.91 8.04
CA LYS A 97 -13.38 -7.58 7.64
C LYS A 97 -13.56 -7.60 6.12
N ALA A 98 -13.24 -6.49 5.45
CA ALA A 98 -13.32 -6.40 3.99
C ALA A 98 -12.37 -7.40 3.33
N TYR A 99 -11.12 -7.49 3.81
CA TYR A 99 -10.16 -8.50 3.36
C TYR A 99 -10.69 -9.93 3.55
N GLU A 100 -11.21 -10.25 4.74
CA GLU A 100 -11.80 -11.56 5.05
C GLU A 100 -13.04 -11.88 4.19
N ALA A 101 -13.77 -10.85 3.74
CA ALA A 101 -14.91 -10.97 2.83
C ALA A 101 -14.51 -11.06 1.34
N GLY A 102 -13.21 -11.04 1.02
CA GLY A 102 -12.70 -11.16 -0.35
C GLY A 102 -12.60 -9.83 -1.12
N VAL A 103 -12.70 -8.68 -0.44
CA VAL A 103 -12.43 -7.38 -1.05
C VAL A 103 -10.92 -7.27 -1.32
N VAL A 104 -10.56 -6.90 -2.55
CA VAL A 104 -9.16 -6.66 -2.91
C VAL A 104 -8.68 -5.37 -2.25
N LEU A 105 -7.63 -5.46 -1.44
CA LEU A 105 -6.99 -4.30 -0.84
C LEU A 105 -5.70 -3.98 -1.60
N CYS A 106 -5.53 -2.72 -1.98
CA CYS A 106 -4.32 -2.26 -2.63
C CYS A 106 -3.94 -0.84 -2.17
N GLY A 107 -2.70 -0.45 -2.43
CA GLY A 107 -2.26 0.91 -2.16
C GLY A 107 -0.82 1.13 -2.57
N LEU A 108 -0.42 2.40 -2.58
CA LEU A 108 0.92 2.84 -2.96
C LEU A 108 1.53 3.70 -1.85
N SER A 109 2.86 3.64 -1.70
CA SER A 109 3.59 4.41 -0.68
C SER A 109 3.05 4.10 0.73
N ALA A 110 2.54 5.08 1.48
CA ALA A 110 1.85 4.85 2.75
C ALA A 110 0.74 3.78 2.67
N GLY A 111 0.02 3.73 1.55
CA GLY A 111 -1.01 2.73 1.28
C GLY A 111 -0.47 1.33 0.97
N SER A 112 0.80 1.17 0.58
CA SER A 112 1.43 -0.16 0.47
C SER A 112 2.03 -0.60 1.81
N ILE A 113 2.59 0.35 2.57
CA ILE A 113 3.18 0.11 3.89
C ILE A 113 2.14 -0.42 4.88
N CYS A 114 0.95 0.16 4.91
CA CYS A 114 -0.01 -0.07 5.98
C CYS A 114 -0.49 -1.52 6.14
N TRP A 115 -0.34 -2.37 5.12
CA TRP A 115 -0.78 -3.77 5.16
C TRP A 115 0.14 -4.68 5.97
N PHE A 116 1.41 -4.33 6.13
CA PHE A 116 2.42 -5.15 6.81
C PHE A 116 2.33 -5.03 8.33
N GLU A 117 3.11 -5.82 9.07
CA GLU A 117 3.26 -5.66 10.52
C GLU A 117 3.99 -4.37 10.86
N ALA A 118 4.96 -3.99 10.03
CA ALA A 118 5.69 -2.72 10.15
C ALA A 118 6.15 -2.20 8.77
N GLY A 119 6.58 -0.95 8.70
CA GLY A 119 7.30 -0.46 7.54
C GLY A 119 8.09 0.82 7.80
N VAL A 120 8.87 1.21 6.78
CA VAL A 120 9.69 2.42 6.81
C VAL A 120 8.82 3.65 6.53
N THR A 121 8.88 4.64 7.40
CA THR A 121 8.12 5.89 7.26
C THR A 121 8.94 7.14 7.55
N ASP A 122 8.57 8.22 6.89
CA ASP A 122 9.01 9.61 7.03
C ASP A 122 7.96 10.49 7.75
N SER A 123 6.91 9.87 8.35
CA SER A 123 5.72 10.56 8.86
C SER A 123 5.98 11.68 9.89
N PHE A 124 7.16 11.72 10.51
CA PHE A 124 7.50 12.65 11.59
C PHE A 124 8.41 13.80 11.16
N GLY A 125 8.73 13.93 9.86
CA GLY A 125 9.53 15.03 9.33
C GLY A 125 11.02 15.01 9.73
N GLY A 126 11.48 13.91 10.32
CA GLY A 126 12.88 13.63 10.63
C GLY A 126 13.39 12.42 9.85
N ASP A 127 14.39 11.73 10.40
CA ASP A 127 14.93 10.51 9.80
C ASP A 127 13.86 9.43 9.60
N LEU A 128 14.06 8.62 8.56
CA LEU A 128 13.24 7.44 8.31
C LEU A 128 13.24 6.49 9.52
N ALA A 129 12.05 6.12 9.97
CA ALA A 129 11.81 5.31 11.15
C ALA A 129 10.99 4.06 10.83
N ALA A 130 11.10 3.04 11.68
CA ALA A 130 10.19 1.91 11.68
C ALA A 130 8.85 2.32 12.33
N TYR A 131 7.73 1.84 11.78
CA TYR A 131 6.41 2.12 12.32
C TYR A 131 5.48 0.90 12.26
N PRO A 132 4.77 0.56 13.35
CA PRO A 132 3.82 -0.55 13.37
C PRO A 132 2.60 -0.24 12.49
N CYS A 133 2.12 -1.26 11.77
CA CYS A 133 1.05 -1.15 10.78
C CYS A 133 -0.08 -2.16 11.07
N LEU A 134 -0.97 -2.43 10.11
CA LEU A 134 -2.19 -3.22 10.36
C LEU A 134 -1.94 -4.72 10.60
N GLY A 135 -0.79 -5.25 10.17
CA GLY A 135 -0.45 -6.66 10.31
C GLY A 135 -1.43 -7.58 9.59
N LEU A 136 -1.83 -7.25 8.35
CA LEU A 136 -2.49 -8.20 7.45
C LEU A 136 -1.46 -9.10 6.76
N LEU A 137 -0.29 -8.55 6.47
CA LEU A 137 0.87 -9.24 5.89
C LEU A 137 2.00 -9.30 6.93
N LYS A 138 2.70 -10.44 6.98
CA LYS A 138 3.82 -10.65 7.90
C LYS A 138 5.07 -9.90 7.47
N GLY A 139 5.93 -9.57 8.43
CA GLY A 139 7.20 -8.89 8.19
C GLY A 139 7.02 -7.40 7.94
N SER A 140 8.04 -6.79 7.33
CA SER A 140 8.07 -5.36 7.08
C SER A 140 8.09 -4.98 5.59
N HIS A 141 7.82 -3.70 5.30
CA HIS A 141 7.86 -3.17 3.94
C HIS A 141 8.56 -1.82 3.81
N CYS A 142 9.29 -1.66 2.70
CA CYS A 142 9.91 -0.41 2.28
C CYS A 142 9.59 -0.13 0.80
N PRO A 143 8.66 0.79 0.47
CA PRO A 143 8.43 1.25 -0.90
C PRO A 143 9.49 2.28 -1.31
N HIS A 144 9.45 2.76 -2.57
CA HIS A 144 10.37 3.76 -3.12
C HIS A 144 11.85 3.39 -2.95
N TYR A 145 12.14 2.09 -3.04
CA TYR A 145 13.44 1.55 -2.64
C TYR A 145 14.60 2.00 -3.54
N ASP A 146 14.32 2.31 -4.81
CA ASP A 146 15.23 2.98 -5.74
C ASP A 146 14.96 4.48 -5.91
N GLY A 147 13.74 4.94 -5.64
CA GLY A 147 13.29 6.31 -5.86
C GLY A 147 13.80 7.33 -4.83
N GLU A 148 14.05 6.87 -3.59
CA GLU A 148 14.51 7.72 -2.48
C GLU A 148 15.80 7.16 -1.89
N SER A 149 16.92 7.88 -2.06
CA SER A 149 18.28 7.37 -1.76
C SER A 149 18.47 6.89 -0.33
N GLU A 150 17.75 7.48 0.64
CA GLU A 150 17.85 7.14 2.05
C GLU A 150 17.04 5.91 2.45
N ARG A 151 16.08 5.46 1.63
CA ARG A 151 15.18 4.35 2.01
C ARG A 151 15.88 3.01 2.13
N ARG A 152 16.75 2.68 1.18
CA ARG A 152 17.51 1.43 1.20
C ARG A 152 18.50 1.37 2.38
N PRO A 153 19.36 2.37 2.61
CA PRO A 153 20.21 2.43 3.80
C PRO A 153 19.42 2.45 5.12
N ALA A 154 18.32 3.20 5.20
CA ALA A 154 17.51 3.25 6.41
C ALA A 154 16.85 1.91 6.72
N TYR A 155 16.33 1.21 5.70
CA TYR A 155 15.71 -0.10 5.87
C TYR A 155 16.72 -1.14 6.37
N HIS A 156 17.91 -1.16 5.78
CA HIS A 156 19.03 -1.99 6.23
C HIS A 156 19.37 -1.71 7.71
N ARG A 157 19.56 -0.44 8.07
CA ARG A 157 19.86 -0.01 9.44
C ARG A 157 18.79 -0.43 10.45
N LEU A 158 17.52 -0.24 10.11
CA LEU A 158 16.37 -0.56 10.99
C LEU A 158 16.23 -2.07 11.21
N ILE A 159 16.56 -2.90 10.22
CA ILE A 159 16.56 -4.35 10.39
C ILE A 159 17.79 -4.78 11.20
N GLN A 160 18.96 -4.25 10.85
CA GLN A 160 20.23 -4.64 11.47
C GLN A 160 20.29 -4.32 12.97
N ASN A 161 19.72 -3.20 13.41
CA ASN A 161 19.68 -2.80 14.81
C ASN A 161 18.51 -3.41 15.60
N GLY A 162 17.67 -4.25 14.97
CA GLY A 162 16.51 -4.90 15.59
C GLY A 162 15.30 -3.99 15.81
N ALA A 163 15.28 -2.75 15.30
CA ALA A 163 14.12 -1.87 15.38
C ALA A 163 12.96 -2.34 14.48
N MET A 164 13.24 -3.20 13.49
CA MET A 164 12.25 -3.77 12.59
C MET A 164 12.63 -5.18 12.16
N VAL A 165 11.65 -6.05 11.96
CA VAL A 165 11.87 -7.38 11.37
C VAL A 165 12.21 -7.26 9.89
N GLY A 166 12.84 -8.30 9.32
CA GLY A 166 13.02 -8.40 7.86
C GLY A 166 11.69 -8.49 7.10
N GLY A 167 11.76 -8.28 5.79
CA GLY A 167 10.57 -8.16 4.96
C GLY A 167 10.87 -7.99 3.49
N VAL A 168 10.06 -7.19 2.81
CA VAL A 168 10.12 -7.00 1.35
C VAL A 168 10.20 -5.51 0.99
N ALA A 169 11.11 -5.16 0.09
CA ALA A 169 11.21 -3.83 -0.47
C ALA A 169 10.74 -3.83 -1.93
N ALA A 170 10.21 -2.70 -2.39
CA ALA A 170 9.76 -2.52 -3.77
C ALA A 170 10.21 -1.16 -4.31
N ASP A 171 10.72 -1.19 -5.54
CA ASP A 171 11.07 0.00 -6.31
C ASP A 171 9.81 0.73 -6.80
N ASP A 172 9.97 1.97 -7.24
CA ASP A 172 8.87 2.70 -7.86
C ASP A 172 8.37 1.98 -9.11
N GLY A 173 7.07 1.77 -9.22
CA GLY A 173 6.47 1.03 -10.32
C GLY A 173 6.60 -0.50 -10.21
N ALA A 174 7.05 -1.05 -9.07
CA ALA A 174 6.90 -2.47 -8.74
C ALA A 174 5.73 -2.66 -7.75
N ALA A 175 4.96 -3.75 -7.91
CA ALA A 175 3.87 -4.12 -7.03
C ALA A 175 4.02 -5.56 -6.54
N LEU A 176 3.68 -5.77 -5.26
CA LEU A 176 3.71 -7.05 -4.59
C LEU A 176 2.28 -7.57 -4.46
N HIS A 177 1.94 -8.64 -5.16
CA HIS A 177 0.60 -9.24 -5.10
C HIS A 177 0.60 -10.42 -4.14
N TYR A 178 -0.22 -10.32 -3.08
CA TYR A 178 -0.40 -11.36 -2.08
C TYR A 178 -1.77 -12.02 -2.20
N ILE A 179 -1.82 -13.33 -1.99
CA ILE A 179 -3.07 -14.11 -1.86
C ILE A 179 -3.01 -14.87 -0.54
N ASN A 180 -4.02 -14.71 0.31
CA ASN A 180 -4.11 -15.36 1.63
C ASN A 180 -2.86 -15.16 2.51
N GLY A 181 -2.23 -13.99 2.44
CA GLY A 181 -1.03 -13.64 3.21
C GLY A 181 0.28 -14.12 2.61
N GLU A 182 0.24 -14.88 1.51
CA GLU A 182 1.43 -15.40 0.83
C GLU A 182 1.74 -14.59 -0.43
N LEU A 183 3.01 -14.29 -0.66
CA LEU A 183 3.44 -13.54 -1.84
C LEU A 183 3.25 -14.40 -3.08
N HIS A 184 2.29 -14.01 -3.93
CA HIS A 184 1.88 -14.75 -5.11
C HIS A 184 2.70 -14.36 -6.35
N GLN A 185 2.82 -13.05 -6.60
CA GLN A 185 3.46 -12.53 -7.81
C GLN A 185 4.05 -11.15 -7.54
N ILE A 186 5.07 -10.78 -8.31
CA ILE A 186 5.61 -9.42 -8.34
C ILE A 186 5.56 -8.94 -9.78
N VAL A 187 4.98 -7.76 -9.97
CA VAL A 187 4.80 -7.17 -11.31
C VAL A 187 5.38 -5.76 -11.36
N ALA A 188 5.82 -5.32 -12.54
CA ALA A 188 6.36 -3.97 -12.73
C ALA A 188 5.73 -3.24 -13.93
N SER A 189 5.49 -1.93 -13.78
CA SER A 189 4.99 -1.00 -14.81
C SER A 189 6.08 -0.24 -15.57
N ARG A 190 7.35 -0.36 -15.16
CA ARG A 190 8.52 0.13 -15.92
C ARG A 190 9.65 -0.89 -15.93
N GLY A 191 10.53 -0.78 -16.93
CA GLY A 191 11.75 -1.58 -16.98
C GLY A 191 12.69 -1.19 -15.84
N GLY A 192 13.38 -2.18 -15.25
CA GLY A 192 14.35 -1.98 -14.18
C GLY A 192 13.77 -1.82 -12.78
N ALA A 193 12.45 -1.70 -12.61
CA ALA A 193 11.83 -1.73 -11.29
C ALA A 193 11.84 -3.16 -10.72
N GLY A 194 12.38 -3.31 -9.51
CA GLY A 194 12.55 -4.58 -8.83
C GLY A 194 11.84 -4.66 -7.48
N ALA A 195 11.95 -5.84 -6.88
CA ALA A 195 11.60 -6.09 -5.49
C ALA A 195 12.66 -6.95 -4.82
N TYR A 196 12.79 -6.83 -3.51
CA TYR A 196 13.89 -7.42 -2.77
C TYR A 196 13.38 -8.02 -1.47
N ARG A 197 13.86 -9.22 -1.12
CA ARG A 197 13.72 -9.76 0.23
C ARG A 197 14.89 -9.27 1.05
N VAL A 198 14.61 -8.60 2.16
CA VAL A 198 15.62 -7.99 3.03
C VAL A 198 15.50 -8.59 4.42
N GLY A 199 16.61 -9.04 4.98
CA GLY A 199 16.66 -9.62 6.31
C GLY A 199 18.06 -9.53 6.90
N VAL A 200 18.31 -10.32 7.94
CA VAL A 200 19.62 -10.39 8.58
C VAL A 200 20.07 -11.84 8.76
N SER A 201 21.37 -12.07 8.66
CA SER A 201 22.04 -13.30 9.08
C SER A 201 23.15 -12.91 10.07
N GLY A 202 22.92 -13.15 11.36
CA GLY A 202 23.76 -12.60 12.41
C GLY A 202 23.65 -11.07 12.44
N GLN A 203 24.75 -10.37 12.16
CA GLN A 203 24.82 -8.90 12.12
C GLN A 203 24.82 -8.33 10.69
N GLU A 204 24.83 -9.18 9.67
CA GLU A 204 24.89 -8.75 8.28
C GLU A 204 23.49 -8.66 7.68
N VAL A 205 23.22 -7.57 6.96
CA VAL A 205 22.00 -7.44 6.18
C VAL A 205 22.12 -8.28 4.92
N ILE A 206 21.14 -9.13 4.68
CA ILE A 206 21.01 -9.91 3.45
C ILE A 206 19.90 -9.28 2.63
N GLU A 207 20.21 -8.99 1.37
CA GLU A 207 19.27 -8.53 0.37
C GLU A 207 19.31 -9.46 -0.84
N VAL A 208 18.16 -10.02 -1.21
CA VAL A 208 18.02 -10.93 -2.34
C VAL A 208 17.00 -10.35 -3.32
N PRO A 209 17.36 -10.09 -4.59
CA PRO A 209 16.40 -9.67 -5.59
C PRO A 209 15.38 -10.78 -5.84
N LEU A 210 14.12 -10.38 -6.03
CA LEU A 210 13.02 -11.27 -6.34
C LEU A 210 12.69 -11.21 -7.83
N GLU A 211 12.15 -12.30 -8.36
CA GLU A 211 11.71 -12.36 -9.75
C GLU A 211 10.51 -11.44 -9.98
N VAL A 212 10.57 -10.62 -11.04
CA VAL A 212 9.56 -9.61 -11.37
C VAL A 212 9.08 -9.80 -12.80
N GLU A 213 7.77 -9.87 -12.97
CA GLU A 213 7.13 -9.92 -14.28
C GLU A 213 6.84 -8.52 -14.81
N ARG A 214 7.23 -8.25 -16.06
CA ARG A 214 6.96 -6.96 -16.71
C ARG A 214 5.54 -6.95 -17.27
N LEU A 215 4.74 -5.98 -16.83
CA LEU A 215 3.44 -5.69 -17.46
C LEU A 215 3.65 -5.03 -18.82
N ASN A 216 2.84 -5.47 -19.80
CA ASN A 216 2.85 -4.99 -21.18
C ASN A 216 1.65 -4.10 -21.47
#